data_AF-A0A363U4Y3-F1
#
_entry.id   AF-A0A363U4Y3-F1
#
_cell.length_a   1.000
_cell.length_b   1.000
_cell.length_c   1.000
_cell.angle_alpha   90.00
_cell.angle_beta   90.00
_cell.angle_gamma   90.00
#
_symmetry.space_group_name_H-M   'P 1'
#
loop_
_entity.id
_entity.type
_entity.pdbx_description
1 polymer ?
#
loop_
_entity_poly.entity_id
_entity_poly.type
_entity_poly.pdbx_seq_one_letter_code
_entity_poly.pdbx_strand_id
1 'polypeptide(L)' 'MVQKQWKVSKIRYCEHVGHEIALETQVVYPPEELPDQPPRILARRCSNAAECNKMDRMTCAWCGTNPGYLPS' A
#
# COMPACT_ATOMS: atom_id res chain seq x y z
N MET A 1 6.16 14.99 18.28
CA MET A 1 5.34 13.75 18.06
C MET A 1 5.60 13.18 16.67
N VAL A 2 5.62 11.84 16.51
CA VAL A 2 5.82 11.19 15.19
C VAL A 2 4.49 11.10 14.44
N GLN A 3 4.42 11.64 13.22
CA GLN A 3 3.21 11.62 12.40
C GLN A 3 3.26 10.48 11.37
N LYS A 4 2.22 9.65 11.32
CA LYS A 4 2.06 8.58 10.33
C LYS A 4 0.91 8.92 9.39
N GLN A 5 1.14 8.89 8.08
CA GLN A 5 0.14 9.21 7.07
C GLN A 5 0.17 8.21 5.92
N TRP A 6 -1.00 7.73 5.50
CA TRP A 6 -1.13 7.01 4.23
C TRP A 6 -1.23 8.00 3.08
N LYS A 7 -0.41 7.80 2.04
CA LYS A 7 -0.43 8.59 0.81
C LYS A 7 -0.69 7.70 -0.39
N VAL A 8 -1.62 8.10 -1.25
CA VAL A 8 -1.81 7.47 -2.56
C VAL A 8 -0.53 7.72 -3.37
N SER A 9 0.18 6.63 -3.65
CA SER A 9 1.45 6.66 -4.40
C SER A 9 1.21 6.44 -5.89
N LYS A 10 0.17 5.69 -6.24
CA LYS A 10 -0.22 5.41 -7.63
C LYS A 10 -1.70 5.05 -7.70
N ILE A 11 -2.42 5.59 -8.69
CA ILE A 11 -3.73 5.08 -9.13
C ILE A 11 -3.51 4.28 -10.40
N ARG A 12 -4.16 3.13 -10.52
CA ARG A 12 -4.05 2.27 -11.71
C ARG A 12 -5.24 1.36 -11.87
N TYR A 13 -5.55 0.99 -13.10
CA TYR A 13 -6.46 -0.13 -13.37
C TYR A 13 -5.79 -1.46 -12.98
N CYS A 14 -6.56 -2.35 -12.35
CA CYS A 14 -6.12 -3.69 -11.99
C CYS A 14 -6.97 -4.74 -12.72
N GLU A 15 -6.35 -5.46 -13.65
CA GLU A 15 -7.03 -6.50 -14.42
C GLU A 15 -7.56 -7.64 -13.56
N HIS A 16 -6.97 -7.87 -12.37
CA HIS A 16 -7.41 -8.93 -11.46
C HIS A 16 -8.83 -8.69 -10.93
N VAL A 17 -9.21 -7.43 -10.75
CA VAL A 17 -10.50 -7.03 -10.13
C VAL A 17 -11.38 -6.21 -11.07
N GLY A 18 -10.87 -5.82 -12.25
CA GLY A 18 -11.65 -5.16 -13.30
C GLY A 18 -11.98 -3.70 -13.02
N HIS A 19 -11.25 -3.03 -12.14
CA HIS A 19 -11.45 -1.61 -11.84
C HIS A 19 -10.16 -0.92 -11.37
N GLU A 20 -10.23 0.40 -11.19
CA GLU A 20 -9.13 1.18 -10.64
C GLU A 20 -8.92 0.90 -9.15
N ILE A 21 -7.65 0.81 -8.77
CA ILE A 21 -7.18 0.67 -7.39
C ILE A 21 -6.18 1.77 -7.06
N ALA A 22 -6.09 2.12 -5.79
CA ALA A 22 -5.04 2.97 -5.26
C ALA A 22 -3.97 2.10 -4.57
N LEU A 23 -2.71 2.31 -4.94
CA LEU A 23 -1.57 1.84 -4.18
C LEU A 23 -1.15 2.94 -3.21
N GLU A 24 -1.19 2.63 -1.93
CA GLU A 24 -0.91 3.58 -0.86
C GLU A 24 0.37 3.20 -0.12
N THR A 25 1.12 4.21 0.29
CA THR A 25 2.32 4.07 1.11
C THR A 25 2.12 4.78 2.43
N GLN A 26 2.43 4.09 3.53
CA GLN A 26 2.45 4.70 4.85
C GLN A 26 3.80 5.37 5.06
N VAL A 27 3.78 6.69 5.16
CA VAL A 27 4.95 7.53 5.41
C VAL A 27 4.93 7.97 6.87
N VAL A 28 6.11 7.93 7.49
CA VAL A 28 6.34 8.44 8.82
C VAL A 28 7.29 9.62 8.75
N TYR A 29 6.82 10.76 9.25
CA TYR A 29 7.60 11.98 9.31
C TYR A 29 8.37 12.05 10.62
N PRO A 30 9.58 12.64 10.59
CA PRO A 30 10.34 12.88 11.81
C PRO A 30 9.54 13.73 12.81
N PRO A 31 9.83 13.57 14.12
CA PRO A 31 9.32 14.50 15.11
C PRO A 31 9.92 15.91 14.88
N GLU A 32 9.16 16.96 15.21
CA GLU A 32 9.58 18.36 15.04
C GLU A 32 10.88 18.68 15.79
N GLU A 33 11.12 17.96 16.88
CA GLU A 33 12.30 18.07 17.72
C GLU A 33 13.59 17.51 17.05
N LEU A 34 13.47 16.73 15.96
CA LEU A 34 14.58 16.18 15.17
C LEU A 34 14.27 16.21 13.66
N PRO A 35 14.15 17.41 13.05
CA PRO A 35 13.61 17.58 11.70
C PRO A 35 14.56 17.10 10.59
N ASP A 36 15.86 16.95 10.89
CA ASP A 36 16.88 16.57 9.90
C ASP A 36 16.78 15.11 9.43
N GLN A 37 15.96 14.30 10.10
CA GLN A 37 15.73 12.93 9.67
C GLN A 37 14.76 12.88 8.48
N PRO A 38 15.09 12.19 7.37
CA PRO A 38 14.18 12.07 6.26
C PRO A 38 12.93 11.25 6.63
N PRO A 39 11.77 11.50 5.99
CA PRO A 39 10.59 10.65 6.14
C PRO A 39 10.89 9.19 5.75
N ARG A 40 10.30 8.25 6.47
CA ARG A 40 10.50 6.81 6.25
C ARG A 40 9.22 6.14 5.76
N ILE A 41 9.37 5.14 4.90
CA ILE A 41 8.26 4.29 4.49
C ILE A 41 8.12 3.14 5.49
N LEU A 42 6.96 2.98 6.10
CA LEU A 42 6.68 1.85 7.00
C LEU A 42 5.94 0.70 6.31
N ALA A 43 5.00 1.00 5.43
CA ALA A 43 4.14 -0.01 4.84
C ALA A 43 3.63 0.42 3.46
N ARG A 44 3.15 -0.56 2.69
CA ARG A 44 2.47 -0.38 1.40
C ARG A 44 1.20 -1.23 1.40
N ARG A 45 0.13 -0.75 0.77
CA ARG A 45 -1.12 -1.50 0.61
C ARG A 45 -1.83 -1.17 -0.69
N CYS A 46 -2.72 -2.06 -1.12
CA CYS A 46 -3.70 -1.83 -2.18
C CYS A 46 -5.06 -1.49 -1.56
N SER A 47 -5.80 -0.54 -2.13
CA SER A 47 -7.15 -0.16 -1.68
C SER A 47 -8.14 -1.32 -1.74
N ASN A 48 -7.95 -2.29 -2.65
CA ASN A 48 -8.80 -3.47 -2.78
C ASN A 48 -8.29 -4.69 -1.98
N ALA A 49 -7.24 -4.53 -1.17
CA ALA A 49 -6.60 -5.65 -0.47
C ALA A 49 -7.60 -6.42 0.42
N ALA A 50 -8.49 -5.72 1.12
CA ALA A 50 -9.47 -6.35 2.01
C ALA A 50 -10.45 -7.25 1.25
N GLU A 51 -10.97 -6.81 0.11
CA GLU A 51 -11.89 -7.61 -0.71
C GLU A 51 -11.17 -8.79 -1.37
N CYS A 52 -9.94 -8.59 -1.87
CA CYS A 52 -9.16 -9.69 -2.40
C CYS A 52 -8.87 -10.79 -1.35
N ASN A 53 -8.68 -10.42 -0.08
CA ASN A 53 -8.47 -11.37 1.01
C ASN A 53 -9.71 -12.22 1.35
N LYS A 54 -10.90 -11.86 0.85
CA LYS A 54 -12.13 -12.66 1.00
C LYS A 54 -12.30 -13.70 -0.11
N MET A 55 -11.45 -13.68 -1.14
CA MET A 55 -11.50 -14.66 -2.23
C MET A 55 -10.96 -16.00 -1.75
N ASP A 56 -11.52 -17.10 -2.26
CA ASP A 56 -11.10 -18.48 -1.96
C ASP A 56 -9.79 -18.88 -2.69
N ARG A 57 -8.89 -17.91 -2.90
CA ARG A 57 -7.60 -18.11 -3.57
C ARG A 57 -6.60 -17.03 -3.20
N MET A 58 -5.32 -17.39 -3.24
CA MET A 58 -4.22 -16.43 -3.21
C MET A 58 -4.31 -15.50 -4.44
N THR A 59 -4.19 -14.18 -4.23
CA THR A 59 -4.49 -13.17 -5.25
C THR A 59 -3.22 -12.52 -5.80
N CYS A 60 -2.56 -11.66 -5.02
CA CYS A 60 -1.39 -10.91 -5.46
C CYS A 60 -0.50 -10.44 -4.30
N ALA A 61 0.67 -9.92 -4.63
CA ALA A 61 1.62 -9.42 -3.64
C ALA A 61 1.08 -8.18 -2.91
N TRP A 62 0.24 -7.37 -3.57
CA TRP A 62 -0.27 -6.12 -2.99
C TRP A 62 -1.38 -6.30 -1.95
N CYS A 63 -2.13 -7.41 -2.00
CA CYS A 63 -3.05 -7.78 -0.93
C CYS A 63 -2.41 -8.71 0.11
N GLY A 64 -1.13 -9.08 -0.10
CA GLY A 64 -0.33 -9.87 0.84
C GLY A 64 -0.52 -11.39 0.75
N THR A 65 -1.35 -11.89 -0.18
CA THR A 65 -1.66 -13.33 -0.24
C THR A 65 -0.88 -14.10 -1.30
N ASN A 66 -0.29 -13.45 -2.31
CA ASN A 66 0.56 -14.12 -3.30
C ASN A 66 1.83 -13.33 -3.65
N PRO A 67 2.96 -13.55 -2.95
CA PRO A 67 4.21 -12.83 -3.21
C PRO A 67 4.78 -13.00 -4.62
N GLY A 68 4.49 -14.12 -5.30
CA GLY A 68 4.98 -14.41 -6.64
C GLY A 68 4.24 -13.70 -7.76
N TYR A 69 3.10 -13.07 -7.47
CA TYR A 69 2.30 -12.35 -8.46
C TYR A 69 2.28 -10.85 -8.15
N LEU A 70 3.08 -10.10 -8.90
CA LEU A 70 3.11 -8.64 -8.92
C LEU A 70 2.32 -8.16 -10.15
N PRO A 71 1.11 -7.62 -9.98
CA PRO A 71 0.35 -7.14 -11.12
C PRO A 71 1.12 -5.99 -11.79
N SER A 72 1.23 -6.03 -13.11
CA SER A 72 1.92 -5.02 -13.92
C SER A 72 1.25 -3.69 -13.80
#